data_AF-A0A1G1WBX5-F1
#
_entry.id   AF-A0A1G1WBX5-F1
#
_cell.length_a   1.000
_cell.length_b   1.000
_cell.length_c   1.000
_cell.angle_alpha   90.00
_cell.angle_beta   90.00
_cell.angle_gamma   90.00
#
_symmetry.space_group_name_H-M   'P 1'
#
loop_
_entity.id
_entity.type
_entity.pdbx_description
1 polymer ?
#
loop_
_entity_poly.entity_id
_entity_poly.type
_entity_poly.pdbx_seq_one_letter_code
_entity_poly.pdbx_strand_id
1 'polypeptide(L)'
;MEIYYLVDYFLFTFFANLGVIQMSIAKNSSLRFNLGLIIIVLSYFWFFSSKDRNIPTIVEGAQLFVVFGGAAFFAILAAKIFAFSIKKK
;
A
#
# COMPACT_ATOMS: atom_id res chain seq x y z
N MET A 1 22.21 -1.05 2.51
CA MET A 1 21.37 -2.06 1.83
C MET A 1 19.97 -2.13 2.47
N GLU A 2 19.88 -2.10 3.79
CA GLU A 2 18.61 -2.20 4.56
C GLU A 2 17.58 -1.10 4.31
N ILE A 3 18.00 0.17 4.18
CA ILE A 3 17.07 1.29 3.92
C ILE A 3 16.24 1.08 2.66
N TYR A 4 16.82 0.53 1.59
CA TYR A 4 16.07 0.23 0.36
C TYR A 4 15.00 -0.83 0.58
N TYR A 5 15.24 -1.81 1.46
CA TYR A 5 14.22 -2.79 1.83
C TYR A 5 13.11 -2.16 2.66
N LEU A 6 13.45 -1.29 3.63
CA LEU A 6 12.45 -0.58 4.42
C LEU A 6 11.56 0.32 3.57
N VAL A 7 12.13 1.00 2.56
CA VAL A 7 11.36 1.81 1.61
C VAL A 7 10.47 0.93 0.74
N ASP A 8 10.98 -0.19 0.21
CA ASP A 8 10.16 -1.12 -0.59
C ASP A 8 8.98 -1.66 0.25
N TYR A 9 9.25 -2.07 1.50
CA TYR A 9 8.23 -2.52 2.46
C TYR A 9 7.22 -1.42 2.78
N PHE A 10 7.67 -0.18 2.97
CA PHE A 10 6.79 0.96 3.21
C PHE A 10 5.86 1.19 2.01
N LEU A 11 6.43 1.30 0.81
CA LEU A 11 5.66 1.57 -0.42
C LEU A 11 4.68 0.45 -0.73
N PHE A 12 5.12 -0.80 -0.62
CA PHE A 12 4.25 -1.96 -0.80
C PHE A 12 3.06 -1.93 0.17
N THR A 13 3.33 -1.80 1.47
CA THR A 13 2.28 -1.77 2.49
C THR A 13 1.36 -0.57 2.31
N PHE A 14 1.90 0.58 1.90
CA PHE A 14 1.12 1.78 1.62
C PHE A 14 0.14 1.55 0.45
N PHE A 15 0.64 1.10 -0.70
CA PHE A 15 -0.21 0.92 -1.88
C PHE A 15 -1.20 -0.23 -1.71
N ALA A 16 -0.79 -1.34 -1.11
CA ALA A 16 -1.68 -2.47 -0.82
C ALA A 16 -2.84 -2.04 0.10
N ASN A 17 -2.55 -1.36 1.21
CA ASN A 17 -3.60 -0.85 2.10
C ASN A 17 -4.47 0.20 1.42
N LEU A 18 -3.88 1.11 0.62
CA LEU A 18 -4.65 2.10 -0.13
C LEU A 18 -5.65 1.42 -1.08
N GLY A 19 -5.22 0.40 -1.81
CA GLY A 19 -6.08 -0.38 -2.70
C GLY A 19 -7.22 -1.07 -1.94
N VAL A 20 -6.92 -1.72 -0.80
CA VAL A 20 -7.93 -2.35 0.06
C VAL A 20 -8.95 -1.32 0.58
N ILE A 21 -8.49 -0.15 1.01
CA ILE A 21 -9.38 0.92 1.48
C ILE A 21 -10.25 1.45 0.33
N GLN A 22 -9.70 1.65 -0.88
CA GLN A 22 -10.48 2.09 -2.03
C GLN A 22 -11.58 1.08 -2.39
N MET A 23 -11.29 -0.22 -2.32
CA MET A 23 -12.27 -1.27 -2.53
C MET A 23 -13.35 -1.28 -1.45
N SER A 24 -12.98 -1.14 -0.17
CA SER A 24 -13.94 -1.19 0.94
C SER A 24 -14.91 -0.01 0.95
N ILE A 25 -14.48 1.17 0.49
CA ILE A 25 -15.34 2.36 0.40
C ILE A 25 -16.04 2.50 -0.97
N ALA A 26 -15.84 1.56 -1.90
CA ALA A 26 -16.33 1.69 -3.27
C ALA A 26 -17.87 1.73 -3.37
N LYS A 27 -18.62 1.19 -2.38
CA LYS A 27 -20.09 1.06 -2.36
C LYS A 27 -20.68 0.60 -3.71
N ASN A 28 -21.03 1.53 -4.60
CA ASN A 28 -21.62 1.27 -5.93
C ASN A 28 -20.74 1.72 -7.10
N SER A 29 -19.53 2.20 -6.84
CA SER A 29 -18.60 2.66 -7.89
C SER A 29 -17.71 1.51 -8.33
N SER A 30 -18.10 0.85 -9.42
CA SER A 30 -17.29 -0.17 -10.09
C SER A 30 -15.89 0.35 -10.44
N LEU A 31 -15.79 1.62 -10.86
CA LEU A 31 -14.52 2.27 -11.16
C LEU A 31 -13.59 2.30 -9.93
N ARG A 32 -14.08 2.71 -8.76
CA ARG A 32 -13.24 2.73 -7.54
C ARG A 32 -12.81 1.35 -7.10
N PHE A 33 -13.73 0.39 -7.19
CA PHE A 33 -13.42 -1.00 -6.88
C PHE A 33 -12.31 -1.53 -7.81
N ASN A 34 -12.46 -1.34 -9.12
CA ASN A 34 -11.48 -1.77 -10.11
C ASN A 34 -10.14 -1.06 -9.94
N LEU A 35 -10.12 0.24 -9.65
CA LEU A 35 -8.89 0.97 -9.35
C LEU A 35 -8.19 0.41 -8.11
N GLY A 36 -8.92 0.17 -7.03
CA GLY A 36 -8.35 -0.44 -5.83
C GLY A 36 -7.78 -1.84 -6.10
N LEU A 37 -8.48 -2.66 -6.87
CA LEU A 37 -8.03 -3.98 -7.29
C LEU A 37 -6.74 -3.90 -8.13
N ILE A 38 -6.70 -3.01 -9.12
CA ILE A 38 -5.52 -2.80 -9.97
C ILE A 38 -4.32 -2.37 -9.11
N ILE A 39 -4.52 -1.45 -8.17
CA ILE A 39 -3.46 -1.00 -7.25
C ILE A 39 -2.91 -2.18 -6.45
N ILE A 40 -3.77 -3.04 -5.89
CA ILE A 40 -3.32 -4.24 -5.15
C ILE A 40 -2.51 -5.16 -6.07
N VAL A 41 -3.05 -5.53 -7.24
CA VAL A 41 -2.40 -6.46 -8.16
C VAL A 41 -1.03 -5.93 -8.58
N LEU A 42 -0.94 -4.67 -8.98
CA LEU A 42 0.33 -4.05 -9.37
C LEU A 42 1.32 -3.97 -8.21
N SER A 43 0.85 -3.68 -6.98
CA SER A 43 1.70 -3.63 -5.79
C SER A 43 2.34 -4.98 -5.50
N TYR A 44 1.54 -6.06 -5.53
CA TYR A 44 2.05 -7.42 -5.34
C TYR A 44 2.98 -7.83 -6.48
N PHE A 45 2.57 -7.63 -7.72
CA PHE A 45 3.38 -7.99 -8.89
C PHE A 45 4.74 -7.30 -8.86
N TRP A 46 4.77 -5.99 -8.63
CA TRP A 46 6.01 -5.22 -8.52
C TRP A 46 6.87 -5.66 -7.32
N PHE A 47 6.26 -5.81 -6.14
CA PHE A 47 7.01 -6.09 -4.92
C PHE A 47 7.72 -7.46 -4.97
N PHE A 48 7.04 -8.49 -5.50
CA PHE A 48 7.59 -9.83 -5.62
C PHE A 48 8.46 -10.05 -6.86
N SER A 49 8.29 -9.25 -7.93
CA SER A 49 9.12 -9.37 -9.14
C SER A 49 10.40 -8.53 -9.11
N SER A 50 10.50 -7.55 -8.19
CA SER A 50 11.59 -6.57 -8.20
C SER A 50 12.93 -7.08 -7.70
N LYS A 51 12.95 -8.03 -6.74
CA LYS A 51 14.17 -8.55 -6.10
C LYS A 51 13.95 -9.96 -5.55
N ASP A 52 15.03 -10.73 -5.41
CA ASP A 52 15.01 -12.00 -4.67
C ASP A 52 14.79 -11.76 -3.17
N ARG A 53 13.54 -11.91 -2.73
CA ARG A 53 13.14 -11.67 -1.33
C ARG A 53 13.42 -12.86 -0.40
N ASN A 54 13.95 -13.96 -0.92
CA ASN A 54 14.30 -15.16 -0.15
C ASN A 54 15.66 -15.06 0.56
N ILE A 55 16.38 -13.94 0.41
CA ILE A 55 17.64 -13.69 1.11
C ILE A 55 17.31 -13.12 2.50
N PRO A 56 17.82 -13.68 3.60
CA PRO A 56 17.53 -13.18 4.94
C PRO A 56 18.02 -11.74 5.09
N THR A 57 17.08 -10.79 5.07
CA THR A 57 17.34 -9.40 5.43
C THR A 57 17.28 -9.26 6.95
N ILE A 58 18.32 -8.69 7.55
CA ILE A 58 18.39 -8.35 8.97
C ILE A 58 17.55 -7.09 9.18
N VAL A 59 16.23 -7.22 9.19
CA VAL A 59 15.32 -6.13 9.57
C VAL A 59 14.64 -6.52 10.86
N GLU A 60 14.85 -5.73 11.91
CA GLU A 60 14.29 -6.01 13.22
C GLU A 60 12.76 -5.83 13.22
N GLY A 61 12.05 -6.63 14.02
CA GLY A 61 10.59 -6.58 14.11
C GLY A 61 10.04 -5.19 14.48
N ALA A 62 10.77 -4.42 15.29
CA ALA A 62 10.41 -3.04 15.63
C ALA A 62 10.45 -2.10 14.41
N GLN A 63 11.45 -2.27 13.54
CA GLN A 63 11.56 -1.48 12.31
C GLN A 63 10.42 -1.81 11.35
N LEU A 64 10.09 -3.10 11.18
CA LEU A 64 8.94 -3.52 10.38
C LEU A 64 7.62 -2.98 10.94
N PHE A 65 7.45 -2.98 12.27
CA PHE A 65 6.26 -2.43 12.91
C PHE A 65 6.09 -0.94 12.59
N VAL A 66 7.15 -0.14 12.72
CA VAL A 66 7.12 1.29 12.39
C VAL A 66 6.83 1.52 10.91
N VAL A 67 7.48 0.75 10.02
CA VAL A 67 7.30 0.87 8.58
C VAL A 67 5.89 0.50 8.15
N PHE A 68 5.37 -0.65 8.60
CA PHE A 68 4.04 -1.10 8.24
C PHE A 68 2.95 -0.25 8.87
N GLY A 69 3.09 0.11 10.16
CA GLY A 69 2.16 0.98 10.86
C GLY A 69 2.12 2.38 10.23
N GLY A 70 3.29 2.96 9.95
CA GLY A 70 3.41 4.24 9.26
C GLY A 70 2.77 4.21 7.87
N ALA A 71 3.10 3.20 7.06
CA ALA A 71 2.55 3.03 5.73
C ALA A 71 1.02 2.90 5.74
N ALA A 72 0.46 2.11 6.66
CA ALA A 72 -0.99 1.97 6.83
C ALA A 72 -1.64 3.30 7.25
N PHE A 73 -1.03 4.05 8.18
CA PHE A 73 -1.51 5.37 8.58
C PHE A 73 -1.55 6.35 7.39
N PHE A 74 -0.47 6.42 6.61
CA PHE A 74 -0.44 7.26 5.42
C PHE A 74 -1.43 6.82 4.34
N ALA A 75 -1.67 5.50 4.18
CA ALA A 75 -2.68 4.99 3.25
C ALA A 75 -4.09 5.46 3.63
N ILE A 76 -4.42 5.48 4.93
CA ILE A 76 -5.69 6.02 5.44
C ILE A 76 -5.81 7.52 5.13
N LEU A 77 -4.74 8.30 5.35
CA LEU A 77 -4.73 9.74 5.02
C LEU A 77 -4.94 9.98 3.52
N ALA A 78 -4.21 9.25 2.67
CA ALA A 78 -4.35 9.34 1.23
C ALA A 78 -5.77 8.97 0.79
N ALA A 79 -6.34 7.88 1.31
CA ALA A 79 -7.69 7.47 0.99
C ALA A 79 -8.74 8.52 1.37
N LYS A 80 -8.58 9.20 2.52
CA LYS A 80 -9.44 10.33 2.91
C LYS A 80 -9.37 11.47 1.91
N ILE A 81 -8.16 11.85 1.47
CA ILE A 81 -7.97 12.91 0.47
C ILE A 81 -8.65 12.54 -0.85
N PHE A 82 -8.44 11.33 -1.35
CA PHE A 82 -9.10 10.84 -2.56
C PHE A 82 -10.63 10.86 -2.44
N ALA A 83 -11.17 10.40 -1.30
CA ALA A 83 -12.60 10.39 -1.07
C ALA A 83 -13.19 11.82 -1.01
N PHE A 84 -12.47 12.78 -0.43
CA PHE A 84 -12.90 14.18 -0.32
C PHE A 84 -12.89 14.89 -1.66
N SER A 85 -11.85 14.67 -2.48
CA SER A 85 -11.73 15.25 -3.82
C SER A 85 -12.86 14.83 -4.75
N ILE A 86 -13.39 13.60 -4.60
CA ILE A 86 -14.47 13.10 -5.45
C ILE A 86 -15.86 13.61 -4.98
N LYS A 87 -16.06 13.91 -3.69
CA LYS A 87 -17.32 14.49 -3.20
C LYS A 87 -17.54 15.95 -3.61
N LYS A 88 -16.47 16.65 -4.02
CA LYS A 88 -16.54 18.05 -4.48
C LYS A 88 -16.90 18.20 -5.97
N LYS A 89 -17.03 17.10 -6.71
CA LYS A 89 -17.62 17.05 -8.05
C LYS A 89 -19.06 16.56 -7.96
#